data_AF-A0A934WTD1-F1
#
_entry.id   AF-A0A934WTD1-F1
#
_cell.length_a   1.000
_cell.length_b   1.000
_cell.length_c   1.000
_cell.angle_alpha   90.00
_cell.angle_beta   90.00
_cell.angle_gamma   90.00
#
_symmetry.space_group_name_H-M   'P 1'
#
loop_
_entity.id
_entity.type
_entity.pdbx_description
1 polymer ?
#
loop_
_entity_poly.entity_id
_entity_poly.type
_entity_poly.pdbx_seq_one_letter_code
_entity_poly.pdbx_strand_id
1 'polypeptide(L)'
;MFRSVKISSNKLTIFLLICAVVFVAVCFLMLRAGAPDSVDINGKPYSLRAVDDEDIAAFLSICGYPAATCISRHDIKVPLHWNEIYERYQALQKKQGLDLVPYKGKPATELIYEADRRYITVIVSDDHIIAVHICDADGGNMEGII
;
A
#
# COMPACT_ATOMS: atom_id res chain seq x y z
N MET A 1 -6.62 40.39 -27.71
CA MET A 1 -5.52 40.28 -28.68
C MET A 1 -5.02 38.83 -28.67
N PHE A 2 -5.64 37.94 -29.45
CA PHE A 2 -5.21 36.54 -29.54
C PHE A 2 -4.08 36.44 -30.57
N ARG A 3 -2.84 36.27 -30.11
CA ARG A 3 -1.71 36.02 -31.00
C ARG A 3 -1.85 34.62 -31.59
N SER A 4 -2.13 34.54 -32.89
CA SER A 4 -2.04 33.29 -33.65
C SER A 4 -0.56 32.91 -33.75
N VAL A 5 -0.15 31.90 -32.97
CA VAL A 5 1.22 31.38 -33.03
C VAL A 5 1.28 30.41 -34.22
N LYS A 6 1.89 30.87 -35.32
CA LYS A 6 2.18 30.02 -36.48
C LYS A 6 3.36 29.09 -36.15
N ILE A 7 3.07 27.96 -35.52
CA ILE A 7 4.05 26.89 -35.27
C ILE A 7 4.36 26.20 -36.60
N SER A 8 5.63 26.13 -36.99
CA SER A 8 6.06 25.32 -38.12
C SER A 8 6.04 23.84 -37.73
N SER A 9 5.66 22.95 -38.66
CA SER A 9 5.49 21.52 -38.40
C SER A 9 6.71 20.90 -37.72
N ASN A 10 7.93 21.32 -38.08
CA ASN A 10 9.16 20.80 -37.49
C ASN A 10 9.28 21.10 -35.98
N LYS A 11 8.83 22.28 -35.53
CA LYS A 11 8.86 22.67 -34.11
C LYS A 11 7.78 21.92 -33.31
N LEU A 12 6.64 21.64 -33.93
CA LEU A 12 5.59 20.82 -33.34
C LEU A 12 6.04 19.37 -33.17
N THR A 13 6.67 18.79 -34.21
CA THR A 13 7.17 17.42 -34.16
C THR A 13 8.23 17.25 -33.09
N ILE A 14 9.19 18.18 -32.98
CA ILE A 14 10.23 18.14 -31.94
C ILE A 14 9.60 18.24 -30.54
N PHE A 15 8.63 19.14 -30.34
CA PHE A 15 7.93 19.28 -29.06
C PHE A 15 7.17 17.99 -28.67
N LEU A 16 6.46 17.38 -29.61
CA LEU A 16 5.73 16.14 -29.38
C LEU A 16 6.66 14.98 -29.00
N LEU A 17 7.84 14.91 -29.64
CA LEU A 17 8.86 13.90 -29.39
C LEU A 17 9.45 14.05 -27.97
N ILE A 18 9.72 15.29 -27.53
CA ILE A 18 10.16 15.58 -26.17
C ILE A 18 9.08 15.18 -25.15
N CYS A 19 7.82 15.54 -25.39
CA CYS A 19 6.71 15.13 -24.52
C CYS A 19 6.57 13.60 -24.42
N ALA A 20 6.74 12.88 -25.53
CA ALA A 20 6.70 11.42 -25.53
C ALA A 20 7.87 10.81 -24.72
N VAL A 21 9.08 11.34 -24.85
CA VAL A 21 10.25 10.89 -24.06
C VAL A 21 10.03 11.16 -22.57
N VAL A 22 9.51 12.33 -22.20
CA VAL A 22 9.18 12.66 -20.81
C VAL A 22 8.09 11.74 -20.27
N PHE A 23 7.05 11.46 -21.06
CA PHE A 23 5.97 10.54 -20.67
C PHE A 23 6.50 9.13 -20.42
N VAL A 24 7.33 8.61 -21.33
CA VAL A 24 7.97 7.29 -21.16
C VAL A 24 8.88 7.28 -19.93
N ALA A 25 9.67 8.33 -19.70
CA ALA A 25 10.52 8.44 -18.52
C ALA A 25 9.70 8.46 -17.21
N VAL A 26 8.58 9.19 -17.17
CA VAL A 26 7.67 9.22 -16.03
C VAL A 26 6.99 7.86 -15.82
N CYS A 27 6.48 7.22 -16.87
CA CYS A 27 5.94 5.86 -16.78
C CYS A 27 6.99 4.86 -16.27
N PHE A 28 8.24 4.97 -16.75
CA PHE A 28 9.34 4.11 -16.30
C PHE A 28 9.73 4.37 -14.84
N LEU A 29 9.67 5.63 -14.39
CA LEU A 29 9.89 6.00 -12.99
C LEU A 29 8.77 5.44 -12.09
N MET A 30 7.51 5.55 -12.54
CA MET A 30 6.35 5.02 -11.83
C MET A 30 6.36 3.48 -11.76
N LEU A 31 6.89 2.80 -12.78
CA LEU A 31 7.10 1.35 -12.76
C LEU A 31 8.25 0.92 -11.83
N ARG A 32 9.20 1.82 -11.54
CA ARG A 32 10.33 1.57 -10.62
C ARG A 32 10.07 2.00 -9.19
N ALA A 33 9.07 2.85 -8.95
CA ALA A 33 8.63 3.17 -7.61
C ALA A 33 7.92 1.94 -7.03
N GLY A 34 8.70 1.08 -6.37
CA GLY A 34 8.17 -0.02 -5.56
C GLY A 34 7.32 0.51 -4.40
N ALA A 35 6.57 -0.37 -3.77
CA ALA A 35 5.99 -0.07 -2.47
C ALA A 35 7.12 0.28 -1.48
N PRO A 36 6.87 1.14 -0.48
CA PRO A 36 7.88 1.42 0.54
C PRO A 36 8.28 0.12 1.26
N ASP A 37 9.59 -0.09 1.45
CA ASP A 37 10.13 -1.26 2.17
C ASP A 37 10.09 -1.09 3.71
N SER A 38 9.70 0.10 4.17
CA SER A 38 9.65 0.46 5.58
C SER A 38 8.61 1.53 5.86
N VAL A 39 8.16 1.57 7.12
CA VAL A 39 7.23 2.56 7.66
C VAL A 39 7.86 3.21 8.89
N ASP A 40 7.54 4.48 9.14
CA ASP A 40 7.94 5.15 10.38
C ASP A 40 6.97 4.79 11.50
N ILE A 41 7.48 4.20 12.58
CA ILE A 41 6.74 4.01 13.83
C ILE A 41 7.50 4.75 14.92
N ASN A 42 6.87 5.79 15.51
CA ASN A 42 7.46 6.60 16.57
C ASN A 42 8.83 7.23 16.23
N GLY A 43 9.00 7.72 15.01
CA GLY A 43 10.21 8.41 14.55
C GLY A 43 11.35 7.47 14.15
N LYS A 44 11.05 6.19 13.93
CA LYS A 44 12.03 5.17 13.53
C LYS A 44 11.52 4.36 12.34
N PRO A 45 12.35 4.11 11.32
CA PRO A 45 11.97 3.25 10.21
C PRO A 45 11.97 1.79 10.64
N TYR A 46 10.89 1.08 10.35
CA TYR A 46 10.74 -0.36 10.53
C TYR A 46 10.42 -1.03 9.21
N SER A 47 11.07 -2.16 8.95
CA SER A 47 10.85 -2.89 7.70
C SER A 47 9.42 -3.44 7.63
N LEU A 48 8.84 -3.36 6.45
CA LEU A 48 7.58 -4.01 6.13
C LEU A 48 7.78 -5.45 5.62
N ARG A 49 9.02 -5.91 5.51
CA ARG A 49 9.31 -7.27 5.06
C ARG A 49 8.85 -8.28 6.10
N ALA A 50 8.04 -9.24 5.67
CA ALA A 50 7.55 -10.35 6.47
C ALA A 50 7.48 -11.63 5.63
N VAL A 51 8.41 -12.54 5.86
CA VAL A 51 8.54 -13.83 5.17
C VAL A 51 7.85 -14.94 5.96
N ASP A 52 7.89 -14.86 7.29
CA ASP A 52 7.34 -15.84 8.22
C ASP A 52 6.51 -15.20 9.34
N ASP A 53 5.95 -16.04 10.21
CA ASP A 53 5.10 -15.58 11.31
C ASP A 53 5.91 -14.84 12.39
N GLU A 54 7.21 -15.14 12.53
CA GLU A 54 8.14 -14.46 13.41
C GLU A 54 8.36 -13.00 13.00
N ASP A 55 8.53 -12.74 11.70
CA ASP A 55 8.62 -11.37 11.17
C ASP A 55 7.36 -10.55 11.48
N ILE A 56 6.18 -11.15 11.28
CA ILE A 56 4.89 -10.50 11.58
C ILE A 56 4.76 -10.25 13.09
N ALA A 57 5.12 -11.22 13.93
CA ALA A 57 5.08 -11.08 15.38
C ALA A 57 6.04 -9.97 15.86
N ALA A 58 7.22 -9.85 15.27
CA ALA A 58 8.16 -8.76 15.55
C ALA A 58 7.57 -7.39 15.19
N PHE A 59 6.94 -7.29 14.02
CA PHE A 59 6.25 -6.08 13.58
C PHE A 59 5.10 -5.68 14.52
N LEU A 60 4.24 -6.63 14.90
CA LEU A 60 3.12 -6.39 15.82
C LEU A 60 3.61 -5.99 17.22
N SER A 61 4.71 -6.59 17.70
CA SER A 61 5.35 -6.21 18.97
C SER A 61 5.79 -4.75 18.97
N ILE A 62 6.40 -4.27 17.88
CA ILE A 62 6.78 -2.86 17.71
C ILE A 62 5.54 -1.95 17.66
N CYS A 63 4.44 -2.41 17.06
CA CYS A 63 3.16 -1.70 17.05
C CYS A 63 2.42 -1.73 18.40
N GLY A 64 3.00 -2.34 19.45
CA GLY A 64 2.43 -2.39 20.80
C GLY A 64 1.62 -3.64 21.13
N TYR A 65 1.66 -4.67 20.28
CA TYR A 65 0.89 -5.92 20.45
C TYR A 65 1.80 -7.17 20.54
N PRO A 66 2.69 -7.26 21.55
CA PRO A 66 3.64 -8.37 21.67
C PRO A 66 3.00 -9.73 22.02
N ALA A 67 1.75 -9.72 22.50
CA ALA A 67 1.00 -10.92 22.89
C ALA A 67 -0.03 -11.35 21.83
N ALA A 68 0.00 -10.75 20.64
CA ALA A 68 -0.93 -11.08 19.56
C ALA A 68 -0.73 -12.53 19.09
N THR A 69 -1.82 -13.30 18.98
CA THR A 69 -1.77 -14.69 18.51
C THR A 69 -2.57 -14.86 17.23
N CYS A 70 -1.98 -15.47 16.20
CA CYS A 70 -2.66 -15.77 14.95
C CYS A 70 -3.76 -16.81 15.17
N ILE A 71 -4.98 -16.49 14.76
CA ILE A 71 -6.17 -17.34 14.90
C ILE A 71 -6.75 -17.77 13.55
N SER A 72 -6.42 -17.06 12.46
CA SER A 72 -6.89 -17.39 11.13
C SER A 72 -5.93 -16.92 10.04
N ARG A 73 -5.93 -17.64 8.91
CA ARG A 73 -5.19 -17.31 7.70
C ARG A 73 -6.06 -17.58 6.47
N HIS A 74 -6.12 -16.62 5.55
CA HIS A 74 -6.88 -16.71 4.32
C HIS A 74 -6.06 -16.25 3.12
N ASP A 75 -6.02 -17.06 2.07
CA ASP A 75 -5.49 -16.62 0.78
C ASP A 75 -6.54 -15.75 0.10
N ILE A 76 -6.17 -14.51 -0.20
CA ILE A 76 -7.03 -13.51 -0.82
C ILE A 76 -6.37 -12.97 -2.09
N LYS A 77 -7.12 -12.13 -2.80
CA LYS A 77 -6.61 -11.37 -3.94
C LYS A 77 -6.97 -9.92 -3.77
N VAL A 78 -5.98 -9.04 -3.82
CA VAL A 78 -6.25 -7.60 -3.83
C VAL A 78 -7.05 -7.27 -5.10
N PRO A 79 -8.20 -6.59 -5.01
CA PRO A 79 -9.02 -6.34 -6.19
C PRO A 79 -8.27 -5.51 -7.22
N LEU A 80 -8.45 -5.87 -8.49
CA LEU A 80 -7.89 -5.11 -9.62
C LEU A 80 -8.57 -3.75 -9.78
N HIS A 81 -9.88 -3.71 -9.54
CA HIS A 81 -10.71 -2.50 -9.60
C HIS A 81 -11.28 -2.24 -8.20
N TRP A 82 -11.21 -0.98 -7.77
CA TRP A 82 -11.68 -0.57 -6.46
C TRP A 82 -13.06 0.07 -6.57
N ASN A 83 -13.91 -0.23 -5.61
CA ASN A 83 -15.14 0.50 -5.32
C ASN A 83 -14.87 1.47 -4.16
N GLU A 84 -15.88 2.24 -3.78
CA GLU A 84 -15.78 3.21 -2.68
C GLU A 84 -15.32 2.58 -1.35
N ILE A 85 -15.69 1.31 -1.10
CA ILE A 85 -15.27 0.58 0.10
C ILE A 85 -13.74 0.38 0.09
N TYR A 86 -13.20 -0.14 -1.02
CA TYR A 86 -11.76 -0.33 -1.16
C TYR A 86 -10.98 0.98 -1.24
N GLU A 87 -11.58 2.05 -1.78
CA GLU A 87 -10.96 3.38 -1.76
C GLU A 87 -10.82 3.91 -0.34
N ARG A 88 -11.86 3.76 0.50
CA ARG A 88 -11.78 4.11 1.93
C ARG A 88 -10.77 3.24 2.67
N TYR A 89 -10.75 1.95 2.37
CA TYR A 89 -9.79 1.01 2.94
C TYR A 89 -8.34 1.37 2.57
N GLN A 90 -8.05 1.62 1.29
CA GLN A 90 -6.76 2.13 0.85
C GLN A 90 -6.41 3.45 1.55
N ALA A 91 -7.36 4.37 1.69
CA ALA A 91 -7.10 5.66 2.32
C ALA A 91 -6.70 5.50 3.80
N LEU A 92 -7.27 4.52 4.51
CA LEU A 92 -6.84 4.16 5.86
C LEU A 92 -5.40 3.65 5.86
N GLN A 93 -5.10 2.63 5.03
CA GLN A 93 -3.77 2.03 4.97
C GLN A 93 -2.69 3.05 4.55
N LYS A 94 -3.02 3.95 3.62
CA LYS A 94 -2.10 4.97 3.13
C LYS A 94 -1.74 6.00 4.20
N LYS A 95 -2.63 6.29 5.15
CA LYS A 95 -2.29 7.16 6.30
C LYS A 95 -1.22 6.55 7.20
N GLN A 96 -1.15 5.22 7.23
CA GLN A 96 -0.13 4.45 7.94
C GLN A 96 1.13 4.24 7.09
N GLY A 97 1.24 4.86 5.91
CA GLY A 97 2.38 4.64 5.01
C GLY A 97 2.31 3.36 4.17
N LEU A 98 1.18 2.64 4.19
CA LEU A 98 0.98 1.40 3.44
C LEU A 98 0.18 1.65 2.15
N ASP A 99 0.76 1.33 0.99
CA ASP A 99 0.13 1.56 -0.31
C ASP A 99 -0.28 0.25 -0.98
N LEU A 100 -1.59 0.01 -1.15
CA LEU A 100 -2.12 -1.17 -1.85
C LEU A 100 -2.13 -1.01 -3.38
N VAL A 101 -1.88 0.18 -3.93
CA VAL A 101 -1.93 0.41 -5.38
C VAL A 101 -0.98 -0.53 -6.15
N PRO A 102 0.29 -0.73 -5.73
CA PRO A 102 1.22 -1.66 -6.38
C PRO A 102 0.78 -3.13 -6.33
N TYR A 103 -0.16 -3.46 -5.45
CA TYR A 103 -0.62 -4.82 -5.18
C TYR A 103 -1.96 -5.15 -5.85
N LYS A 104 -2.56 -4.23 -6.59
CA LYS A 104 -3.82 -4.48 -7.33
C LYS A 104 -3.73 -5.73 -8.21
N GLY A 105 -4.67 -6.65 -8.01
CA GLY A 105 -4.74 -7.91 -8.75
C GLY A 105 -3.74 -8.97 -8.32
N LYS A 106 -2.88 -8.71 -7.32
CA LYS A 106 -1.91 -9.68 -6.80
C LYS A 106 -2.53 -10.59 -5.72
N PRO A 107 -1.99 -11.82 -5.56
CA PRO A 107 -2.31 -12.65 -4.41
C PRO A 107 -1.78 -12.00 -3.13
N ALA A 108 -2.50 -12.20 -2.04
CA ALA A 108 -2.08 -11.79 -0.71
C ALA A 108 -2.60 -12.78 0.32
N THR A 109 -2.00 -12.77 1.50
CA THR A 109 -2.41 -13.57 2.64
C THR A 109 -2.95 -12.64 3.70
N GLU A 110 -4.21 -12.83 4.09
CA GLU A 110 -4.82 -12.18 5.25
C GLU A 110 -4.59 -13.05 6.48
N LEU A 111 -4.02 -12.47 7.53
CA LEU A 111 -3.84 -13.08 8.83
C LEU A 111 -4.62 -12.30 9.86
N ILE A 112 -5.38 -13.02 10.70
CA ILE A 112 -6.13 -12.43 11.80
C ILE A 112 -5.47 -12.84 13.09
N TYR A 113 -5.05 -11.84 13.86
CA TYR A 113 -4.50 -12.00 15.19
C TYR A 113 -5.50 -11.54 16.24
N GLU A 114 -5.52 -12.22 17.39
CA GLU A 114 -6.25 -11.78 18.57
C GLU A 114 -5.29 -11.14 19.56
N ALA A 115 -5.63 -9.94 20.05
CA ALA A 115 -4.92 -9.24 21.12
C ALA A 115 -5.91 -8.44 21.97
N ASP A 116 -5.90 -8.62 23.30
CA ASP A 116 -6.75 -7.88 24.24
C ASP A 116 -8.25 -7.80 23.84
N ARG A 117 -8.82 -8.93 23.39
CA ARG A 117 -10.20 -9.06 22.91
C ARG A 117 -10.53 -8.23 21.65
N ARG A 118 -9.51 -7.84 20.90
CA ARG A 118 -9.62 -7.18 19.60
C ARG A 118 -8.97 -8.05 18.53
N TYR A 119 -9.35 -7.79 17.28
CA TYR A 119 -8.81 -8.49 16.13
C TYR A 119 -7.91 -7.55 15.34
N ILE A 120 -6.69 -7.99 15.08
CA ILE A 120 -5.72 -7.28 14.23
C ILE A 120 -5.62 -8.05 12.92
N THR A 121 -5.92 -7.38 11.82
CA THR A 121 -5.76 -7.95 10.49
C THR A 121 -4.45 -7.47 9.91
N VAL A 122 -3.58 -8.40 9.54
CA VAL A 122 -2.33 -8.17 8.80
C VAL A 122 -2.51 -8.77 7.41
N ILE A 123 -2.22 -8.00 6.36
CA ILE A 123 -2.22 -8.51 4.99
C ILE A 123 -0.80 -8.47 4.43
N VAL A 124 -0.32 -9.61 3.96
CA VAL A 124 1.02 -9.78 3.40
C VAL A 124 0.93 -10.13 1.91
N SER A 125 1.75 -9.49 1.07
CA SER A 125 1.87 -9.80 -0.36
C SER A 125 3.31 -9.55 -0.81
N ASP A 126 3.85 -10.43 -1.64
CA ASP A 126 5.25 -10.37 -2.09
C ASP A 126 6.24 -10.19 -0.92
N ASP A 127 6.06 -10.95 0.17
CA ASP A 127 6.84 -10.87 1.44
C ASP A 127 6.81 -9.51 2.14
N HIS A 128 5.80 -8.68 1.88
CA HIS A 128 5.63 -7.37 2.52
C HIS A 128 4.28 -7.23 3.19
N ILE A 129 4.25 -6.62 4.37
CA ILE A 129 3.04 -6.13 5.01
C ILE A 129 2.50 -4.96 4.18
N ILE A 130 1.33 -5.16 3.58
CA ILE A 130 0.68 -4.18 2.71
C ILE A 130 -0.54 -3.52 3.36
N ALA A 131 -1.08 -4.14 4.41
CA ALA A 131 -2.12 -3.54 5.24
C ALA A 131 -2.01 -4.05 6.67
N VAL A 132 -2.33 -3.18 7.62
CA VAL A 132 -2.54 -3.56 9.01
C VAL A 132 -3.56 -2.66 9.68
N HIS A 133 -4.54 -3.24 10.37
CA HIS A 133 -5.55 -2.50 11.10
C HIS A 133 -6.14 -3.33 12.24
N ILE A 134 -6.72 -2.65 13.21
CA ILE A 134 -7.47 -3.27 14.31
C ILE A 134 -8.97 -3.05 14.08
N CYS A 135 -9.74 -4.11 14.33
CA CYS A 135 -11.19 -4.09 14.34
C CYS A 135 -11.69 -4.24 15.78
N ASP A 136 -12.73 -3.49 16.11
CA ASP A 136 -13.50 -3.74 17.32
C ASP A 136 -14.24 -5.08 17.24
N ALA A 137 -14.62 -5.63 18.40
CA ALA A 137 -15.28 -6.94 18.49
C ALA A 137 -16.63 -6.97 17.75
N ASP A 138 -17.26 -5.82 17.56
CA ASP A 138 -18.53 -5.66 16.85
C ASP A 138 -18.33 -5.47 15.33
N GLY A 139 -17.07 -5.39 14.85
CA GLY A 139 -16.70 -5.28 13.43
C GLY A 139 -17.09 -3.97 12.75
N GLY A 140 -17.48 -2.96 13.52
CA GLY A 140 -18.04 -1.70 13.03
C GLY A 140 -16.99 -0.65 12.70
N ASN A 141 -15.82 -0.69 13.35
CA ASN A 141 -14.77 0.30 13.17
C ASN A 141 -13.41 -0.34 12.87
N MET A 142 -12.73 0.22 11.86
CA MET A 142 -11.35 -0.12 11.52
C MET A 142 -10.44 1.05 11.87
N GLU A 143 -9.40 0.79 12.64
CA GLU A 143 -8.40 1.79 13.04
C GLU A 143 -6.99 1.34 12.62
N GLY A 144 -6.16 2.31 12.25
CA GLY A 144 -4.75 2.05 11.97
C GLY A 144 -3.98 1.84 13.27
N ILE A 145 -2.90 1.05 13.21
CA ILE A 145 -2.07 0.73 14.39
C ILE A 145 -0.63 1.25 14.30
N ILE A 146 -0.32 2.03 13.25
CA ILE A 146 0.98 2.67 13.01
C ILE A 146 0.82 4.17 13.21
#